data_AF-A0A967IEL0-F1
#
_entry.id   AF-A0A967IEL0-F1
#
_cell.length_a   1.000
_cell.length_b   1.000
_cell.length_c   1.000
_cell.angle_alpha   90.00
_cell.angle_beta   90.00
_cell.angle_gamma   90.00
#
_symmetry.space_group_name_H-M   'P 1'
#
loop_
_entity.id
_entity.type
_entity.pdbx_description
1 polymer ?
#
loop_
_entity_poly.entity_id
_entity_poly.type
_entity_poly.pdbx_seq_one_letter_code
_entity_poly.pdbx_strand_id
1 'polypeptide(L)'
;MFANRFAHLLALVLLVAPFGRAEVASAQPAEGDTPHLGSHATSNKDAFRGVVTERCIVCHERPMVEEAVRTERLGAMKQHLVEQGVPLSEGEKQVLGTFWGEPMRQKQKPDVEGPTVTEADYHQFRQILQSRCTGCHTLERVERAMAGQRSYEAVIQEMVQRGAVLSEREKTILRRFWGRDTPGRR
;
A
#
# COMPACT_ATOMS: atom_id res chain seq x y z
N MET A 1 6.98 75.53 19.70
CA MET A 1 7.57 75.73 18.36
C MET A 1 7.79 74.34 17.77
N PHE A 2 7.17 73.80 16.73
CA PHE A 2 6.24 74.16 15.65
C PHE A 2 5.34 72.90 15.47
N ALA A 3 4.00 72.98 15.54
CA ALA A 3 3.07 73.23 14.43
C ALA A 3 3.02 72.13 13.33
N ASN A 4 2.16 71.13 13.55
CA ASN A 4 0.98 70.78 12.74
C ASN A 4 0.95 71.17 11.24
N ARG A 5 0.80 70.18 10.33
CA ARG A 5 0.14 70.30 8.99
C ARG A 5 -0.47 68.96 8.56
N PHE A 6 -1.80 68.82 8.55
CA PHE A 6 -2.71 68.90 7.38
C PHE A 6 -2.36 67.89 6.25
N ALA A 7 -3.06 66.76 6.11
CA ALA A 7 -4.39 66.57 5.51
C ALA A 7 -4.43 66.68 3.96
N HIS A 8 -4.61 65.54 3.28
CA HIS A 8 -5.22 65.31 1.94
C HIS A 8 -5.37 63.77 1.85
N LEU A 9 -6.52 63.09 1.83
CA LEU A 9 -7.78 63.19 1.06
C LEU A 9 -7.58 63.15 -0.47
N LEU A 10 -7.58 61.93 -1.02
CA LEU A 10 -8.01 61.52 -2.37
C LEU A 10 -8.11 59.97 -2.32
N ALA A 11 -9.26 59.31 -2.22
CA ALA A 11 -10.31 59.14 -3.22
C ALA A 11 -9.76 58.86 -4.63
N LEU A 12 -9.78 57.61 -5.12
CA LEU A 12 -10.48 57.24 -6.36
C LEU A 12 -10.31 55.75 -6.79
N VAL A 13 -11.43 55.20 -7.25
CA VAL A 13 -11.67 54.13 -8.25
C VAL A 13 -11.33 52.68 -7.92
N LEU A 14 -12.40 51.99 -7.50
CA LEU A 14 -12.74 50.62 -7.85
C LEU A 14 -12.63 50.36 -9.37
N LEU A 15 -11.78 49.41 -9.78
CA LEU A 15 -11.79 48.83 -11.12
C LEU A 15 -12.12 47.34 -11.00
N VAL A 16 -13.42 47.04 -11.03
CA VAL A 16 -13.95 45.69 -11.16
C VAL A 16 -13.84 45.29 -12.62
N ALA A 17 -12.94 44.37 -12.94
CA ALA A 17 -12.86 43.75 -14.26
C ALA A 17 -13.82 42.54 -14.31
N PRO A 18 -14.73 42.44 -15.29
CA PRO A 18 -15.44 41.20 -15.56
C PRO A 18 -14.51 40.27 -16.35
N PHE A 19 -14.03 39.20 -15.72
CA PHE A 19 -13.40 38.10 -16.43
C PHE A 19 -14.49 37.35 -17.23
N GLY A 20 -14.44 37.55 -18.54
CA GLY A 20 -15.23 36.81 -19.51
C GLY A 20 -15.01 35.30 -19.36
N ARG A 21 -16.13 34.60 -19.20
CA ARG A 21 -16.21 33.13 -19.16
C ARG A 21 -16.18 32.65 -20.61
N ALA A 22 -15.02 32.19 -21.07
CA ALA A 22 -14.89 31.49 -22.34
C ALA A 22 -15.49 30.09 -22.19
N GLU A 23 -16.62 29.87 -22.86
CA GLU A 23 -17.29 28.59 -23.00
C GLU A 23 -16.54 27.78 -24.06
N VAL A 24 -15.75 26.80 -23.63
CA VAL A 24 -15.05 25.88 -24.53
C VAL A 24 -15.89 24.62 -24.64
N ALA A 25 -16.62 24.50 -25.75
CA ALA A 25 -17.24 23.27 -26.18
C ALA A 25 -16.14 22.20 -26.34
N SER A 26 -16.13 21.20 -25.45
CA SER A 26 -15.31 20.00 -25.62
C SER A 26 -16.13 18.96 -26.35
N ALA A 27 -15.91 18.91 -27.66
CA ALA A 27 -16.21 17.77 -28.50
C ALA A 27 -15.41 16.55 -28.01
N GLN A 28 -16.07 15.40 -27.92
CA GLN A 28 -15.42 14.12 -27.69
C GLN A 28 -14.71 13.68 -28.99
N PRO A 29 -13.41 13.32 -28.97
CA PRO A 29 -12.89 12.36 -29.92
C PRO A 29 -13.03 10.95 -29.33
N ALA A 30 -13.65 10.09 -30.12
CA ALA A 30 -13.44 8.67 -30.04
C ALA A 30 -12.00 8.33 -30.44
N GLU A 31 -11.62 7.10 -30.11
CA GLU A 31 -10.52 6.31 -30.69
C GLU A 31 -9.23 6.22 -29.87
N GLY A 32 -8.68 5.00 -29.91
CA GLY A 32 -7.71 4.46 -28.97
C GLY A 32 -6.31 5.03 -29.16
N ASP A 33 -5.54 4.97 -28.07
CA ASP A 33 -4.13 5.30 -28.11
C ASP A 33 -3.35 4.38 -27.17
N THR A 34 -2.36 3.74 -27.76
CA THR A 34 -1.34 2.93 -27.08
C THR A 34 -0.61 3.74 -26.01
N PRO A 35 -0.20 3.15 -24.87
CA PRO A 35 0.53 3.87 -23.84
C PRO A 35 1.88 4.36 -24.36
N HIS A 36 1.99 5.67 -24.58
CA HIS A 36 3.24 6.36 -24.85
C HIS A 36 4.18 6.20 -23.64
N LEU A 37 5.28 5.47 -23.83
CA LEU A 37 6.32 5.17 -22.83
C LEU A 37 7.12 6.40 -22.30
N GLY A 38 6.64 7.63 -22.57
CA GLY A 38 7.24 8.89 -22.11
C GLY A 38 6.50 9.60 -20.97
N SER A 39 5.25 9.23 -20.66
CA SER A 39 4.43 9.89 -19.62
C SER A 39 4.67 9.34 -18.20
N HIS A 40 5.31 8.18 -18.07
CA HIS A 40 5.58 7.56 -16.78
C HIS A 40 6.75 8.20 -16.01
N ALA A 41 7.68 8.87 -16.70
CA ALA A 41 8.87 9.45 -16.07
C ALA A 41 8.57 10.69 -15.22
N THR A 42 7.56 11.49 -15.58
CA THR A 42 7.10 12.65 -14.80
C THR A 42 6.14 12.22 -13.70
N SER A 43 5.22 11.32 -13.99
CA SER A 43 4.26 10.76 -13.03
C SER A 43 4.94 10.16 -11.79
N ASN A 44 6.03 9.40 -12.00
CA ASN A 44 6.78 8.80 -10.91
C ASN A 44 7.49 9.86 -10.03
N LYS A 45 8.01 10.95 -10.61
CA LYS A 45 8.67 12.03 -9.86
C LYS A 45 7.70 12.78 -8.97
N ASP A 46 6.49 13.03 -9.46
CA ASP A 46 5.47 13.76 -8.72
C ASP A 46 4.85 12.88 -7.62
N ALA A 47 4.63 11.59 -7.91
CA ALA A 47 4.25 10.61 -6.89
C ALA A 47 5.31 10.53 -5.76
N PHE A 48 6.58 10.48 -6.11
CA PHE A 48 7.68 10.47 -5.13
C PHE A 48 7.68 11.72 -4.26
N ARG A 49 7.56 12.90 -4.87
CA ARG A 49 7.46 14.17 -4.14
C ARG A 49 6.24 14.23 -3.22
N GLY A 50 5.12 13.65 -3.63
CA GLY A 50 3.92 13.51 -2.80
C GLY A 50 4.21 12.70 -1.54
N VAL A 51 4.76 11.50 -1.68
CA VAL A 51 5.10 10.62 -0.54
C VAL A 51 6.08 11.29 0.42
N VAL A 52 7.13 11.93 -0.11
CA VAL A 52 8.11 12.64 0.74
C VAL A 52 7.46 13.79 1.51
N THR A 53 6.58 14.55 0.87
CA THR A 53 5.88 15.69 1.50
C THR A 53 4.92 15.22 2.59
N GLU A 54 4.13 14.19 2.30
CA GLU A 54 3.09 13.70 3.21
C GLU A 54 3.64 12.85 4.36
N ARG A 55 4.76 12.15 4.17
CA ARG A 55 5.28 11.19 5.16
C ARG A 55 6.53 11.67 5.89
N CYS A 56 7.39 12.44 5.23
CA CYS A 56 8.68 12.81 5.81
C CYS A 56 8.69 14.25 6.32
N ILE A 57 8.13 15.19 5.55
CA ILE A 57 8.17 16.62 5.91
C ILE A 57 7.24 16.95 7.11
N VAL A 58 6.28 16.08 7.42
CA VAL A 58 5.43 16.22 8.60
C VAL A 58 6.24 16.21 9.92
N CYS A 59 7.35 15.47 9.95
CA CYS A 59 8.20 15.32 11.14
C CYS A 59 9.63 15.85 10.95
N HIS A 60 10.08 16.04 9.71
CA HIS A 60 11.45 16.47 9.39
C HIS A 60 11.44 17.73 8.54
N GLU A 61 12.44 18.58 8.71
CA GLU A 61 12.58 19.76 7.87
C GLU A 61 12.92 19.36 6.42
N ARG A 62 12.24 19.99 5.46
CA ARG A 62 12.44 19.78 4.02
C ARG A 62 13.92 19.74 3.58
N PRO A 63 14.80 20.69 3.95
CA PRO A 63 16.20 20.64 3.55
C PRO A 63 16.95 19.40 4.06
N MET A 64 16.60 18.90 5.26
CA MET A 64 17.19 17.67 5.81
C MET A 64 16.76 16.44 4.99
N VAL A 65 15.48 16.36 4.63
CA VAL A 65 14.95 15.25 3.83
C VAL A 65 15.53 15.26 2.42
N GLU A 66 15.65 16.43 1.79
CA GLU A 66 16.24 16.57 0.46
C GLU A 66 17.73 16.18 0.43
N GLU A 67 18.50 16.53 1.47
CA GLU A 67 19.89 16.11 1.61
C GLU A 67 20.03 14.61 1.88
N ALA A 68 19.14 14.03 2.70
CA ALA A 68 19.12 12.59 2.94
C ALA A 68 18.82 11.79 1.66
N VAL A 69 17.90 12.28 0.83
CA VAL A 69 17.60 11.70 -0.49
C VAL A 69 18.78 11.82 -1.45
N ARG A 70 19.51 12.94 -1.40
CA ARG A 70 20.68 13.21 -2.26
C ARG A 70 21.91 12.37 -1.90
N THR A 71 22.13 12.09 -0.62
CA THR A 71 23.38 11.48 -0.11
C THR A 71 23.32 9.96 0.05
N GLU A 72 22.26 9.30 -0.42
CA GLU A 72 22.10 7.83 -0.38
C GLU A 72 22.25 7.20 1.03
N ARG A 73 22.17 7.97 2.12
CA ARG A 73 22.08 7.48 3.51
C ARG A 73 20.71 6.86 3.85
N LEU A 74 20.07 6.30 2.83
CA LEU A 74 18.67 5.90 2.77
C LEU A 74 18.41 4.56 3.44
N GLY A 75 19.40 3.67 3.50
CA GLY A 75 19.28 2.39 4.20
C GLY A 75 18.98 2.56 5.69
N ALA A 76 19.69 3.48 6.34
CA ALA A 76 19.47 3.79 7.76
C ALA A 76 18.11 4.46 8.00
N MET A 77 17.72 5.40 7.12
CA MET A 77 16.42 6.07 7.22
C MET A 77 15.25 5.10 7.00
N LYS A 78 15.36 4.18 6.03
CA LYS A 78 14.35 3.15 5.77
C LYS A 78 14.20 2.20 6.95
N GLN A 79 15.31 1.70 7.49
CA GLN A 79 15.29 0.83 8.66
C GLN A 79 14.62 1.53 9.83
N HIS A 80 14.91 2.82 10.03
CA HIS A 80 14.25 3.63 11.04
C HIS A 80 12.74 3.76 10.81
N LEU A 81 12.26 4.01 9.59
CA LEU A 81 10.81 4.08 9.30
C LEU A 81 10.08 2.77 9.64
N VAL A 82 10.71 1.63 9.38
CA VAL A 82 10.17 0.31 9.73
C VAL A 82 10.17 0.09 11.25
N GLU A 83 11.26 0.46 11.92
CA GLU A 83 11.40 0.35 13.38
C GLU A 83 10.44 1.26 14.14
N GLN A 84 10.18 2.46 13.62
CA GLN A 84 9.19 3.40 14.16
C GLN A 84 7.74 2.99 13.82
N GLY A 85 7.54 1.89 13.10
CA GLY A 85 6.21 1.34 12.80
C GLY A 85 5.37 2.23 11.89
N VAL A 86 5.98 3.10 11.07
CA VAL A 86 5.24 3.98 10.16
C VAL A 86 4.61 3.13 9.06
N PRO A 87 3.27 3.04 8.97
CA PRO A 87 2.63 2.23 7.96
C PRO A 87 2.73 2.93 6.60
N LEU A 88 3.60 2.40 5.74
CA LEU A 88 3.63 2.72 4.32
C LEU A 88 2.78 1.69 3.57
N SER A 89 1.90 2.17 2.69
CA SER A 89 1.19 1.35 1.72
C SER A 89 2.14 0.74 0.70
N GLU A 90 1.70 -0.32 0.02
CA GLU A 90 2.51 -0.97 -1.02
C GLU A 90 2.81 -0.03 -2.20
N GLY A 91 1.88 0.84 -2.57
CA GLY A 91 2.10 1.85 -3.61
C GLY A 91 3.19 2.85 -3.22
N GLU A 92 3.21 3.31 -1.96
CA GLU A 92 4.26 4.21 -1.46
C GLU A 92 5.62 3.51 -1.46
N LYS A 93 5.69 2.25 -1.00
CA LYS A 93 6.93 1.46 -1.04
C LYS A 93 7.48 1.29 -2.46
N GLN A 94 6.59 1.06 -3.44
CA GLN A 94 6.95 0.90 -4.84
C GLN A 94 7.49 2.20 -5.46
N VAL A 95 6.81 3.32 -5.22
CA VAL A 95 7.26 4.64 -5.66
C VAL A 95 8.64 4.96 -5.07
N LEU A 96 8.81 4.74 -3.78
CA LEU A 96 10.06 4.96 -3.07
C LEU A 96 11.18 4.02 -3.57
N GLY A 97 10.87 2.75 -3.84
CA GLY A 97 11.82 1.77 -4.38
C GLY A 97 12.34 2.10 -5.78
N THR A 98 11.52 2.75 -6.60
CA THR A 98 11.90 3.16 -7.97
C THR A 98 12.93 4.29 -7.99
N PHE A 99 12.90 5.19 -7.00
CA PHE A 99 13.81 6.35 -6.93
C PHE A 99 15.11 6.09 -6.17
N TRP A 100 15.14 5.11 -5.27
CA TRP A 100 16.22 4.95 -4.31
C TRP A 100 17.31 3.95 -4.70
N GLY A 101 17.21 3.31 -5.87
CA GLY A 101 18.16 2.30 -6.34
C GLY A 101 18.12 1.04 -5.47
N GLU A 102 18.09 -0.15 -6.06
CA GLU A 102 17.91 -1.39 -5.29
C GLU A 102 19.08 -1.65 -4.33
N PRO A 103 18.78 -1.73 -3.02
CA PRO A 103 18.87 -3.03 -2.35
C PRO A 103 17.51 -3.50 -1.81
N MET A 104 16.40 -2.87 -2.21
CA MET A 104 15.04 -3.39 -1.95
C MET A 104 14.81 -4.78 -2.56
N ARG A 105 15.62 -5.20 -3.55
CA ARG A 105 15.69 -6.59 -4.00
C ARG A 105 16.43 -7.53 -3.06
N GLN A 106 16.53 -7.23 -1.76
CA GLN A 106 16.79 -8.26 -0.77
C GLN A 106 15.54 -9.13 -0.59
N LYS A 107 15.45 -10.16 -1.46
CA LYS A 107 14.57 -11.32 -1.35
C LYS A 107 13.11 -10.99 -1.00
N GLN A 108 12.50 -9.99 -1.63
CA GLN A 108 11.20 -10.30 -2.18
C GLN A 108 11.47 -11.33 -3.27
N LYS A 109 11.27 -12.61 -2.92
CA LYS A 109 11.02 -13.66 -3.91
C LYS A 109 10.12 -13.00 -4.94
N PRO A 110 10.48 -12.98 -6.23
CA PRO A 110 9.72 -12.24 -7.23
C PRO A 110 8.25 -12.52 -6.99
N ASP A 111 7.41 -11.49 -7.16
CA ASP A 111 6.00 -11.67 -7.43
C ASP A 111 5.88 -12.50 -8.73
N VAL A 112 6.24 -13.78 -8.64
CA VAL A 112 5.47 -14.85 -9.22
C VAL A 112 4.08 -14.52 -8.75
N GLU A 113 3.17 -14.21 -9.68
CA GLU A 113 1.73 -14.31 -9.43
C GLU A 113 1.54 -15.42 -8.39
N GLY A 114 1.26 -15.04 -7.14
CA GLY A 114 1.37 -15.98 -6.02
C GLY A 114 0.64 -17.26 -6.43
N PRO A 115 1.24 -18.45 -6.24
CA PRO A 115 0.89 -19.66 -6.99
C PRO A 115 -0.61 -19.69 -7.18
N THR A 116 -1.04 -19.53 -8.44
CA THR A 116 -2.45 -19.38 -8.79
C THR A 116 -3.17 -20.49 -8.07
N VAL A 117 -4.04 -20.12 -7.14
CA VAL A 117 -4.75 -21.08 -6.31
C VAL A 117 -5.54 -21.94 -7.28
N THR A 118 -5.10 -23.17 -7.48
CA THR A 118 -5.74 -24.06 -8.44
C THR A 118 -6.99 -24.66 -7.80
N GLU A 119 -7.94 -25.06 -8.63
CA GLU A 119 -9.10 -25.84 -8.16
C GLU A 119 -8.65 -27.12 -7.42
N ALA A 120 -7.58 -27.75 -7.91
CA ALA A 120 -6.97 -28.90 -7.25
C ALA A 120 -6.45 -28.59 -5.85
N ASP A 121 -5.80 -27.43 -5.64
CA ASP A 121 -5.36 -26.99 -4.32
C ASP A 121 -6.55 -26.76 -3.38
N TYR A 122 -7.65 -26.19 -3.89
CA TYR A 122 -8.86 -25.95 -3.10
C TYR A 122 -9.53 -27.27 -2.69
N HIS A 123 -9.65 -28.22 -3.61
CA HIS A 123 -10.15 -29.55 -3.32
C HIS A 123 -9.27 -30.27 -2.28
N GLN A 124 -7.95 -30.21 -2.43
CA GLN A 124 -7.02 -30.80 -1.46
C GLN A 124 -7.15 -30.12 -0.08
N PHE A 125 -7.29 -28.79 -0.04
CA PHE A 125 -7.56 -28.05 1.18
C PHE A 125 -8.85 -28.53 1.89
N ARG A 126 -9.97 -28.67 1.16
CA ARG A 126 -11.23 -29.18 1.71
C ARG A 126 -11.09 -30.60 2.26
N GLN A 127 -10.39 -31.47 1.54
CA GLN A 127 -10.11 -32.84 2.00
C GLN A 127 -9.28 -32.87 3.29
N ILE A 128 -8.30 -31.97 3.44
CA ILE A 128 -7.50 -31.88 4.66
C ILE A 128 -8.37 -31.46 5.83
N LEU A 129 -9.22 -30.44 5.68
CA LEU A 129 -10.15 -30.03 6.74
C LEU A 129 -11.05 -31.19 7.17
N GLN A 130 -11.64 -31.89 6.19
CA GLN A 130 -12.54 -33.01 6.44
C GLN A 130 -11.84 -34.21 7.08
N SER A 131 -10.59 -34.51 6.73
CA SER A 131 -9.90 -35.70 7.26
C SER A 131 -9.16 -35.43 8.58
N ARG A 132 -8.60 -34.22 8.75
CA ARG A 132 -7.74 -33.90 9.89
C ARG A 132 -8.45 -33.13 11.00
N CYS A 133 -9.36 -32.24 10.63
CA CYS A 133 -9.98 -31.34 11.60
C CYS A 133 -11.29 -31.90 12.13
N THR A 134 -12.07 -32.62 11.31
CA THR A 134 -13.39 -33.11 11.76
C THR A 134 -13.34 -34.39 12.61
N GLY A 135 -12.16 -34.94 12.85
CA GLY A 135 -11.99 -36.03 13.81
C GLY A 135 -12.22 -35.59 15.26
N CYS A 136 -12.00 -34.30 15.56
CA CYS A 136 -12.18 -33.74 16.92
C CYS A 136 -13.07 -32.49 16.98
N HIS A 137 -13.36 -31.86 15.84
CA HIS A 137 -14.13 -30.63 15.75
C HIS A 137 -15.25 -30.76 14.71
N THR A 138 -16.23 -29.86 14.72
CA THR A 138 -17.15 -29.72 13.58
C THR A 138 -16.48 -28.87 12.50
N LEU A 139 -16.82 -29.11 11.23
CA LEU A 139 -16.29 -28.30 10.12
C LEU A 139 -16.62 -26.81 10.32
N GLU A 140 -17.84 -26.51 10.77
CA GLU A 140 -18.29 -25.15 11.06
C GLU A 140 -17.40 -24.45 12.10
N ARG A 141 -16.99 -25.15 13.18
CA ARG A 141 -16.10 -24.59 14.20
C ARG A 141 -14.73 -24.25 13.61
N VAL A 142 -14.24 -25.08 12.69
CA VAL A 142 -12.94 -24.88 12.01
C VAL A 142 -13.01 -23.68 11.07
N GLU A 143 -14.07 -23.59 10.27
CA GLU A 143 -14.31 -22.47 9.35
C GLU A 143 -14.45 -21.15 10.12
N ARG A 144 -15.15 -21.15 11.27
CA ARG A 144 -15.25 -19.97 12.13
C ARG A 144 -13.89 -19.55 12.71
N ALA A 145 -13.05 -20.51 13.10
CA ALA A 145 -11.70 -20.21 13.58
C ALA A 145 -10.82 -19.60 12.48
N MET A 146 -10.97 -20.06 11.24
CA MET A 146 -10.30 -19.49 10.08
C MET A 146 -10.80 -18.07 9.74
N ALA A 147 -12.11 -17.84 9.83
CA ALA A 147 -12.73 -16.55 9.57
C ALA A 147 -12.40 -15.50 10.66
N GLY A 148 -12.29 -15.94 11.91
CA GLY A 148 -11.95 -15.09 13.06
C GLY A 148 -10.49 -14.62 13.12
N GLN A 149 -9.73 -14.77 12.02
CA GLN A 149 -8.35 -14.28 11.89
C GLN A 149 -7.40 -14.73 13.01
N ARG A 150 -7.67 -15.87 13.66
CA ARG A 150 -6.69 -16.47 14.58
C ARG A 150 -5.41 -16.75 13.81
N SER A 151 -4.26 -16.55 14.44
CA SER A 151 -2.97 -16.94 13.86
C SER A 151 -3.00 -18.42 13.47
N TYR A 152 -2.68 -18.69 12.20
CA TYR A 152 -2.55 -20.04 11.67
C TYR A 152 -1.58 -20.87 12.51
N GLU A 153 -0.41 -20.30 12.82
CA GLU A 153 0.66 -20.94 13.57
C GLU A 153 0.19 -21.36 14.96
N ALA A 154 -0.50 -20.46 15.67
CA ALA A 154 -1.03 -20.76 17.00
C ALA A 154 -2.02 -21.92 16.98
N VAL A 155 -2.94 -21.93 16.01
CA VAL A 155 -3.96 -23.00 15.90
C VAL A 155 -3.32 -24.35 15.57
N ILE A 156 -2.42 -24.40 14.58
CA ILE A 156 -1.74 -25.65 14.21
C ILE A 156 -0.86 -26.16 15.36
N GLN A 157 -0.17 -25.27 16.07
CA GLN A 157 0.62 -25.63 17.23
C GLN A 157 -0.24 -26.25 18.34
N GLU A 158 -1.39 -25.64 18.67
CA GLU A 158 -2.36 -26.20 19.62
C GLU A 158 -2.85 -27.59 19.19
N MET A 159 -3.11 -27.78 17.89
CA MET A 159 -3.55 -29.08 17.34
C MET A 159 -2.46 -30.15 17.49
N VAL A 160 -1.22 -29.83 17.11
CA VAL A 160 -0.09 -30.78 17.19
C VAL A 160 0.23 -31.14 18.64
N GLN A 161 0.19 -30.15 19.56
CA GLN A 161 0.35 -30.41 21.00
C GLN A 161 -0.72 -31.35 21.55
N ARG A 162 -1.91 -31.38 20.95
CA ARG A 162 -3.02 -32.28 21.29
C ARG A 162 -2.98 -33.61 20.52
N GLY A 163 -1.89 -33.88 19.78
CA GLY A 163 -1.67 -35.15 19.09
C GLY A 163 -2.09 -35.18 17.62
N ALA A 164 -2.49 -34.06 17.02
CA ALA A 164 -2.77 -34.02 15.58
C ALA A 164 -1.48 -34.20 14.77
N VAL A 165 -1.53 -35.08 13.77
CA VAL A 165 -0.41 -35.31 12.84
C VAL A 165 -0.75 -34.68 11.48
N LEU A 166 0.05 -33.70 11.07
CA LEU A 166 -0.04 -33.02 9.79
C LEU A 166 1.32 -33.04 9.10
N SER A 167 1.36 -33.49 7.86
CA SER A 167 2.54 -33.41 6.99
C SER A 167 2.85 -31.96 6.59
N GLU A 168 4.10 -31.70 6.20
CA GLU A 168 4.51 -30.36 5.74
C GLU A 168 3.74 -29.90 4.50
N ARG A 169 3.34 -30.84 3.63
CA ARG A 169 2.48 -30.53 2.47
C ARG A 169 1.09 -30.07 2.91
N GLU A 170 0.47 -30.77 3.85
CA GLU A 170 -0.85 -30.38 4.38
C GLU A 170 -0.78 -29.01 5.07
N LYS A 171 0.26 -28.78 5.87
CA LYS A 171 0.49 -27.46 6.50
C LYS A 171 0.64 -26.35 5.46
N THR A 172 1.42 -26.57 4.41
CA THR A 172 1.61 -25.62 3.31
C THR A 172 0.29 -25.25 2.63
N ILE A 173 -0.56 -26.24 2.36
CA ILE A 173 -1.88 -26.02 1.76
C ILE A 173 -2.79 -25.27 2.73
N LEU A 174 -2.89 -25.71 3.99
CA LEU A 174 -3.71 -25.02 4.99
C LEU A 174 -3.31 -23.56 5.17
N ARG A 175 -1.99 -23.28 5.28
CA ARG A 175 -1.46 -21.91 5.40
C ARG A 175 -1.85 -21.06 4.21
N ARG A 176 -1.81 -21.62 3.00
CA ARG A 176 -2.22 -20.92 1.79
C ARG A 176 -3.65 -20.42 1.94
N PHE A 177 -4.61 -21.21 2.42
CA PHE A 177 -6.01 -20.79 2.49
C PHE A 177 -6.41 -20.08 3.80
N TRP A 178 -5.56 -20.08 4.82
CA TRP A 178 -5.87 -19.52 6.13
C TRP A 178 -6.07 -17.99 6.09
N GLY A 179 -7.12 -17.49 6.74
CA GLY A 179 -7.40 -16.05 6.84
C GLY A 179 -7.80 -15.36 5.53
N ARG A 180 -7.90 -16.09 4.41
CA ARG A 180 -8.37 -15.55 3.13
C ARG A 180 -9.84 -15.87 2.91
N ASP A 181 -10.52 -15.04 2.11
CA ASP A 181 -11.84 -15.36 1.58
C ASP A 181 -11.67 -16.39 0.46
N THR A 182 -12.11 -17.62 0.72
CA THR A 182 -12.01 -18.72 -0.24
C THR A 182 -13.30 -18.79 -1.08
N PRO A 183 -13.21 -19.04 -2.40
CA PRO A 183 -14.37 -19.29 -3.24
C PRO A 183 -15.24 -20.40 -2.64
N GLY A 184 -16.54 -20.17 -2.49
CA GLY A 184 -17.48 -21.11 -1.84
C GLY A 184 -17.88 -20.76 -0.39
N ARG A 185 -17.43 -19.62 0.16
CA ARG A 185 -17.90 -19.06 1.45
C ARG A 185 -19.18 -18.20 1.32
N ARG A 186 -20.05 -18.49 0.34
CA ARG A 186 -21.33 -17.77 0.14
C ARG A 186 -22.50 -18.74 0.23
#